data_AF-A0AAV7BBM1-F1
#
_entry.id   AF-A0AAV7BBM1-F1
#
_cell.length_a   1.000
_cell.length_b   1.000
_cell.length_c   1.000
_cell.angle_alpha   90.00
_cell.angle_beta   90.00
_cell.angle_gamma   90.00
#
_symmetry.space_group_name_H-M   'P 1'
#
loop_
_entity.id
_entity.type
_entity.pdbx_description
1 polymer ?
#
loop_
_entity_poly.entity_id
_entity_poly.type
_entity_poly.pdbx_seq_one_letter_code
_entity_poly.pdbx_strand_id
1 'polypeptide(L)'
;MDRRGLAQELRRWVQEEMGVPQQKAPSEEILQRLFIGQCADIWKYVMRHVRSQRTVKNIDGNLLWYQQLQHSEAQHSEEEKERQRRRQLCQEIQELRTELQHLREQIVSAEREVVAQELNNHRSQDFRRRSLLLRAYNRKRWEQWEALQDSNLRIQYRCDQLQDVSRASQREIVFPALDANMAMNSFPEPEVLREVREVYDIRYKFFRSIYADTISGSVLPGRDDLRLMAHHQWLSEGEKLWSSYPPNHIVSSLEHLTLEGTRDLRQLQSSLAADPAETSCSVSEAMSDPRETSEDQENSKRARAAFDAELRLVLLRGCQDALLQECRTLQAEAADRRQGMKFLQQQQQNIQDSFLLLEKKQEQIQVLIKATSFSKAQVRHNSGEVQKFVQERLLLRPLEVVQESQRLQDSVMKDLNHFTAISLPTLQKVTLHGVHQIPTQELSINRLSNPSFHLYPIYKALYSSIGLSLYKTPESILQHVADVKKHLLFLRAQLCSRSQATNKIHKQLRESQTPDINTLLDLLSAHYAQQTDQLVPKLQQIIEQCQKSQEYGKEVQAAVNDWWEQPAQQCLPWEQRGGQTLQQWRDRWTVAVTALQRASGGRS
;
A
#
# COMPACT_ATOMS: atom_id res chain seq x y z
N MET A 1 101.58 86.40 38.25
CA MET A 1 100.64 86.88 39.29
C MET A 1 101.46 87.48 40.41
N ASP A 2 101.66 88.80 40.39
CA ASP A 2 102.45 89.48 41.41
C ASP A 2 101.64 89.67 42.70
N ARG A 3 102.34 89.96 43.81
CA ARG A 3 101.71 90.13 45.14
C ARG A 3 100.59 91.19 45.15
N ARG A 4 100.70 92.25 44.35
CA ARG A 4 99.61 93.25 44.17
C ARG A 4 98.36 92.62 43.56
N GLY A 5 98.50 91.86 42.48
CA GLY A 5 97.37 91.20 41.81
C GLY A 5 96.67 90.18 42.71
N LEU A 6 97.43 89.36 43.44
CA LEU A 6 96.87 88.39 44.39
C LEU A 6 96.17 89.06 45.59
N ALA A 7 96.68 90.20 46.06
CA ALA A 7 96.01 90.98 47.10
C ALA A 7 94.70 91.63 46.62
N GLN A 8 94.64 92.05 45.35
CA GLN A 8 93.41 92.55 44.71
C GLN A 8 92.39 91.42 44.49
N GLU A 9 92.85 90.25 44.03
CA GLU A 9 92.02 89.04 43.89
C GLU A 9 91.45 88.60 45.25
N LEU A 10 92.26 88.63 46.32
CA LEU A 10 91.82 88.32 47.68
C LEU A 10 90.84 89.37 48.23
N ARG A 11 91.10 90.67 47.99
CA ARG A 11 90.19 91.74 48.41
C ARG A 11 88.84 91.63 47.72
N ARG A 12 88.84 91.26 46.43
CA ARG A 12 87.63 90.97 45.66
C ARG A 12 86.89 89.76 46.22
N TRP A 13 87.57 88.63 46.42
CA TRP A 13 86.98 87.41 47.01
C TRP A 13 86.39 87.67 48.41
N VAL A 14 87.07 88.45 49.26
CA VAL A 14 86.57 88.86 50.59
C VAL A 14 85.28 89.69 50.49
N GLN A 15 85.15 90.56 49.48
CA GLN A 15 83.98 91.43 49.31
C GLN A 15 82.81 90.73 48.58
N GLU A 16 83.09 90.07 47.46
CA GLU A 16 82.08 89.52 46.54
C GLU A 16 81.64 88.11 46.95
N GLU A 17 82.57 87.21 47.27
CA GLU A 17 82.26 85.82 47.65
C GLU A 17 81.95 85.71 49.15
N MET A 18 82.79 86.30 50.01
CA MET A 18 82.60 86.23 51.47
C MET A 18 81.71 87.36 52.03
N GLY A 19 81.23 88.28 51.18
CA GLY A 19 80.21 89.28 51.53
C GLY A 19 80.64 90.38 52.50
N VAL A 20 81.94 90.60 52.72
CA VAL A 20 82.43 91.60 53.67
C VAL A 20 82.26 93.02 53.09
N PRO A 21 81.55 93.94 53.77
CA PRO A 21 81.35 95.30 53.27
C PRO A 21 82.66 96.02 52.95
N GLN A 22 82.72 96.75 51.83
CA GLN A 22 83.95 97.39 51.33
C GLN A 22 84.65 98.27 52.37
N GLN A 23 83.89 98.95 53.23
CA GLN A 23 84.37 99.79 54.34
C GLN A 23 85.11 99.02 55.45
N LYS A 24 84.90 97.70 55.55
CA LYS A 24 85.54 96.78 56.52
C LYS A 24 86.57 95.85 55.88
N ALA A 25 86.73 95.90 54.56
CA ALA A 25 87.71 95.08 53.84
C ALA A 25 89.13 95.68 53.98
N PRO A 26 90.14 94.92 54.45
CA PRO A 26 91.51 95.43 54.63
C PRO A 26 92.10 96.06 53.36
N SER A 27 93.07 96.96 53.52
CA SER A 27 93.76 97.58 52.39
C SER A 27 94.68 96.59 51.67
N GLU A 28 94.88 96.79 50.36
CA GLU A 28 95.75 95.93 49.53
C GLU A 28 97.19 95.86 50.04
N GLU A 29 97.69 96.89 50.71
CA GLU A 29 99.05 96.92 51.29
C GLU A 29 99.20 95.99 52.50
N ILE A 30 98.14 95.84 53.28
CA ILE A 30 98.08 94.87 54.39
C ILE A 30 97.92 93.46 53.81
N LEU A 31 97.01 93.28 52.84
CA LEU A 31 96.77 91.98 52.19
C LEU A 31 98.01 91.46 51.43
N GLN A 32 98.80 92.33 50.80
CA GLN A 32 100.08 91.97 50.15
C GLN A 32 101.06 91.24 51.08
N ARG A 33 101.01 91.49 52.40
CA ARG A 33 101.87 90.83 53.39
C ARG A 33 101.49 89.36 53.63
N LEU A 34 100.25 88.97 53.30
CA LEU A 34 99.79 87.58 53.35
C LEU A 34 100.36 86.71 52.21
N PHE A 35 100.89 87.34 51.16
CA PHE A 35 101.49 86.68 49.99
C PHE A 35 103.03 86.62 50.04
N ILE A 36 103.59 86.60 51.25
CA ILE A 36 105.03 86.41 51.49
C ILE A 36 105.31 84.91 51.69
N GLY A 37 106.31 84.38 50.98
CA GLY A 37 106.68 82.97 51.04
C GLY A 37 105.56 82.02 50.56
N GLN A 38 105.55 80.81 51.11
CA GLN A 38 104.64 79.71 50.73
C GLN A 38 103.16 80.02 51.03
N CYS A 39 102.87 80.99 51.89
CA CYS A 39 101.50 81.44 52.18
C CYS A 39 100.73 81.89 50.93
N ALA A 40 101.43 82.32 49.88
CA ALA A 40 100.81 82.80 48.65
C ALA A 40 99.98 81.73 47.92
N ASP A 41 100.41 80.45 47.95
CA ASP A 41 99.69 79.36 47.29
C ASP A 41 98.55 78.80 48.15
N ILE A 42 98.69 78.86 49.48
CA ILE A 42 97.61 78.58 50.43
C ILE A 42 96.44 79.55 50.19
N TRP A 43 96.71 80.86 50.07
CA TRP A 43 95.67 81.84 49.78
C TRP A 43 95.04 81.69 48.39
N LYS A 44 95.80 81.28 47.36
CA LYS A 44 95.22 80.89 46.06
C LYS A 44 94.28 79.69 46.19
N TYR A 45 94.65 78.68 46.98
CA TYR A 45 93.79 77.52 47.23
C TYR A 45 92.51 77.93 47.97
N VAL A 46 92.61 78.78 49.00
CA VAL A 46 91.46 79.33 49.73
C VAL A 46 90.52 80.10 48.79
N MET A 47 91.03 81.07 48.00
CA MET A 47 90.21 81.84 47.07
C MET A 47 89.51 80.96 46.00
N ARG A 48 90.09 79.82 45.64
CA ARG A 48 89.53 78.90 44.62
C ARG A 48 88.49 77.93 45.17
N HIS A 49 88.70 77.39 46.38
CA HIS A 49 87.88 76.29 46.90
C HIS A 49 87.02 76.65 48.12
N VAL A 50 87.36 77.73 48.84
CA VAL A 50 86.49 78.26 49.90
C VAL A 50 85.47 79.22 49.27
N ARG A 51 84.21 79.02 49.66
CA ARG A 51 83.02 79.74 49.22
C ARG A 51 82.19 80.09 50.45
N SER A 52 81.33 81.10 50.36
CA SER A 52 80.41 81.38 51.46
C SER A 52 79.41 80.24 51.64
N GLN A 53 78.89 80.09 52.86
CA GLN A 53 77.85 79.11 53.16
C GLN A 53 76.58 79.33 52.30
N ARG A 54 76.36 80.55 51.80
CA ARG A 54 75.27 80.86 50.85
C ARG A 54 75.54 80.30 49.47
N THR A 55 76.75 80.50 48.94
CA THR A 55 77.17 79.97 47.63
C THR A 55 77.17 78.44 47.62
N VAL A 56 77.67 77.80 48.68
CA VAL A 56 77.64 76.34 48.83
C VAL A 56 76.19 75.82 48.85
N LYS A 57 75.32 76.39 49.69
CA LYS A 57 73.89 76.00 49.73
C LYS A 57 73.17 76.19 48.38
N ASN A 58 73.52 77.21 47.61
CA ASN A 58 72.99 77.40 46.26
C ASN A 58 73.49 76.32 45.29
N ILE A 59 74.77 75.91 45.38
CA ILE A 59 75.33 74.83 44.56
C ILE A 59 74.68 73.49 44.94
N ASP A 60 74.60 73.17 46.22
CA ASP A 60 73.95 71.94 46.72
C ASP A 60 72.48 71.87 46.29
N GLY A 61 71.73 72.97 46.45
CA GLY A 61 70.33 73.06 46.03
C GLY A 61 70.14 72.92 44.53
N ASN A 62 71.02 73.52 43.72
CA ASN A 62 71.00 73.36 42.26
C ASN A 62 71.33 71.91 41.84
N LEU A 63 72.33 71.27 42.47
CA LEU A 63 72.68 69.87 42.20
C LEU A 63 71.54 68.92 42.54
N LEU A 64 70.87 69.12 43.68
CA LEU A 64 69.68 68.36 44.06
C LEU A 64 68.54 68.56 43.05
N TRP A 65 68.32 69.80 42.62
CA TRP A 65 67.30 70.14 41.61
C TRP A 65 67.58 69.48 40.26
N TYR A 66 68.83 69.49 39.78
CA TYR A 66 69.20 68.80 38.53
C TYR A 66 69.03 67.28 38.62
N GLN A 67 69.37 66.64 39.75
CA GLN A 67 69.10 65.22 39.95
C GLN A 67 67.60 64.92 39.94
N GLN A 68 66.80 65.74 40.63
CA GLN A 68 65.35 65.55 40.73
C GLN A 68 64.64 65.83 39.39
N LEU A 69 65.15 66.78 38.60
CA LEU A 69 64.72 67.03 37.22
C LEU A 69 65.04 65.81 36.32
N GLN A 70 66.28 65.31 36.33
CA GLN A 70 66.66 64.14 35.52
C GLN A 70 65.84 62.89 35.88
N HIS A 71 65.54 62.65 37.16
CA HIS A 71 64.67 61.56 37.57
C HIS A 71 63.22 61.75 37.08
N SER A 72 62.68 62.98 37.12
CA SER A 72 61.33 63.29 36.62
C SER A 72 61.23 63.16 35.10
N GLU A 73 62.23 63.64 34.35
CA GLU A 73 62.30 63.52 32.88
C GLU A 73 62.44 62.05 32.45
N ALA A 74 63.29 61.27 33.14
CA ALA A 74 63.43 59.83 32.88
C ALA A 74 62.12 59.07 33.13
N GLN A 75 61.46 59.33 34.27
CA GLN A 75 60.18 58.71 34.60
C GLN A 75 59.10 59.06 33.58
N HIS A 76 58.94 60.34 33.20
CA HIS A 76 57.98 60.71 32.16
C HIS A 76 58.31 60.10 30.79
N SER A 77 59.59 59.96 30.44
CA SER A 77 60.00 59.28 29.20
C SER A 77 59.65 57.79 29.19
N GLU A 78 59.78 57.11 30.32
CA GLU A 78 59.47 55.68 30.46
C GLU A 78 57.96 55.42 30.56
N GLU A 79 57.24 56.25 31.33
CA GLU A 79 55.78 56.24 31.36
C GLU A 79 55.16 56.45 29.98
N GLU A 80 55.67 57.39 29.17
CA GLU A 80 55.06 57.69 27.87
C GLU A 80 55.30 56.57 26.85
N LYS A 81 56.47 55.92 26.88
CA LYS A 81 56.74 54.68 26.12
C LYS A 81 55.77 53.56 26.52
N GLU A 82 55.53 53.38 27.82
CA GLU A 82 54.59 52.40 28.35
C GLU A 82 53.13 52.74 27.96
N ARG A 83 52.72 54.02 28.02
CA ARG A 83 51.40 54.49 27.51
C ARG A 83 51.27 54.31 26.01
N GLN A 84 52.34 54.46 25.23
CA GLN A 84 52.33 54.26 23.78
C GLN A 84 52.20 52.76 23.44
N ARG A 85 52.97 51.90 24.10
CA ARG A 85 52.90 50.44 23.95
C ARG A 85 51.54 49.88 24.35
N ARG A 86 50.94 50.39 25.44
CA ARG A 86 49.56 50.04 25.83
C ARG A 86 48.52 50.48 24.80
N ARG A 87 48.69 51.65 24.17
CA ARG A 87 47.82 52.10 23.06
C ARG A 87 47.90 51.16 21.85
N GLN A 88 49.10 50.76 21.44
CA GLN A 88 49.31 49.81 20.34
C GLN A 88 48.67 48.44 20.62
N LEU A 89 48.95 47.84 21.79
CA LEU A 89 48.36 46.56 22.18
C LEU A 89 46.83 46.61 22.26
N CYS A 90 46.24 47.74 22.70
CA CYS A 90 44.79 47.92 22.66
C CYS A 90 44.23 47.96 21.23
N GLN A 91 44.95 48.55 20.27
CA GLN A 91 44.54 48.58 18.86
C GLN A 91 44.60 47.18 18.25
N GLU A 92 45.72 46.46 18.39
CA GLU A 92 45.88 45.07 17.91
C GLU A 92 44.80 44.14 18.48
N ILE A 93 44.49 44.24 19.79
CA ILE A 93 43.42 43.46 20.44
C ILE A 93 42.04 43.83 19.87
N GLN A 94 41.83 45.07 19.44
CA GLN A 94 40.55 45.54 18.90
C GLN A 94 40.38 45.12 17.43
N GLU A 95 41.44 45.14 16.64
CA GLU A 95 41.49 44.62 15.27
C GLU A 95 41.24 43.09 15.26
N LEU A 96 42.00 42.32 16.03
CA LEU A 96 41.81 40.86 16.17
C LEU A 96 40.40 40.48 16.67
N ARG A 97 39.74 41.32 17.48
CA ARG A 97 38.34 41.12 17.87
C ARG A 97 37.38 41.31 16.70
N THR A 98 37.61 42.29 15.82
CA THR A 98 36.79 42.48 14.62
C THR A 98 36.99 41.35 13.60
N GLU A 99 38.22 40.87 13.40
CA GLU A 99 38.49 39.69 12.55
C GLU A 99 37.81 38.42 13.11
N LEU A 100 37.95 38.15 14.40
CA LEU A 100 37.29 37.00 15.04
C LEU A 100 35.77 37.08 14.99
N GLN A 101 35.19 38.28 15.01
CA GLN A 101 33.75 38.45 14.81
C GLN A 101 33.37 38.16 13.34
N HIS A 102 34.09 38.73 12.38
CA HIS A 102 33.83 38.52 10.95
C HIS A 102 33.96 37.04 10.56
N LEU A 103 34.99 36.34 11.03
CA LEU A 103 35.16 34.90 10.80
C LEU A 103 34.02 34.07 11.40
N ARG A 104 33.48 34.44 12.56
CA ARG A 104 32.29 33.77 13.13
C ARG A 104 31.04 33.99 12.28
N GLU A 105 30.86 35.20 11.76
CA GLU A 105 29.75 35.53 10.85
C GLU A 105 29.86 34.74 9.53
N GLN A 106 31.07 34.60 8.98
CA GLN A 106 31.33 33.75 7.81
C GLN A 106 31.03 32.26 8.09
N ILE A 107 31.51 31.70 9.20
CA ILE A 107 31.26 30.29 9.59
C ILE A 107 29.76 30.03 9.72
N VAL A 108 29.02 30.89 10.44
CA VAL A 108 27.57 30.75 10.62
C VAL A 108 26.82 30.91 9.29
N SER A 109 27.34 31.66 8.33
CA SER A 109 26.79 31.73 6.98
C SER A 109 27.01 30.43 6.21
N ALA A 110 28.23 29.89 6.23
CA ALA A 110 28.59 28.65 5.53
C ALA A 110 27.84 27.42 6.08
N GLU A 111 27.71 27.30 7.41
CA GLU A 111 26.93 26.24 8.06
C GLU A 111 25.46 26.24 7.60
N ARG A 112 24.84 27.43 7.52
CA ARG A 112 23.47 27.58 7.02
C ARG A 112 23.34 27.17 5.55
N GLU A 113 24.32 27.52 4.72
CA GLU A 113 24.30 27.18 3.31
C GLU A 113 24.44 25.67 3.08
N VAL A 114 25.37 25.00 3.77
CA VAL A 114 25.53 23.53 3.71
C VAL A 114 24.22 22.83 4.09
N VAL A 115 23.61 23.19 5.23
CA VAL A 115 22.33 22.59 5.66
C VAL A 115 21.21 22.85 4.65
N ALA A 116 21.16 24.03 4.02
CA ALA A 116 20.20 24.33 2.96
C ALA A 116 20.42 23.48 1.70
N GLN A 117 21.68 23.29 1.28
CA GLN A 117 22.04 22.45 0.14
C GLN A 117 21.73 20.96 0.39
N GLU A 118 22.03 20.43 1.58
CA GLU A 118 21.69 19.05 1.98
C GLU A 118 20.17 18.81 1.96
N LEU A 119 19.39 19.68 2.58
CA LEU A 119 17.93 19.60 2.58
C LEU A 119 17.35 19.64 1.14
N ASN A 120 17.92 20.49 0.27
CA ASN A 120 17.48 20.60 -1.12
C ASN A 120 17.87 19.36 -1.96
N ASN A 121 19.04 18.77 -1.71
CA ASN A 121 19.47 17.50 -2.30
C ASN A 121 18.56 16.33 -1.86
N HIS A 122 18.25 16.20 -0.57
CA HIS A 122 17.33 15.18 -0.08
C HIS A 122 15.93 15.33 -0.70
N ARG A 123 15.36 16.54 -0.71
CA ARG A 123 14.08 16.84 -1.38
C ARG A 123 14.11 16.47 -2.87
N SER A 124 15.22 16.77 -3.56
CA SER A 124 15.41 16.46 -4.98
C SER A 124 15.53 14.96 -5.28
N GLN A 125 16.16 14.19 -4.39
CA GLN A 125 16.22 12.72 -4.51
C GLN A 125 14.84 12.09 -4.23
N ASP A 126 14.15 12.56 -3.20
CA ASP A 126 12.87 11.99 -2.80
C ASP A 126 11.76 12.30 -3.81
N PHE A 127 11.77 13.50 -4.42
CA PHE A 127 10.91 13.82 -5.56
C PHE A 127 11.17 12.87 -6.75
N ARG A 128 12.44 12.57 -7.09
CA ARG A 128 12.77 11.61 -8.16
C ARG A 128 12.27 10.20 -7.85
N ARG A 129 12.47 9.71 -6.62
CA ARG A 129 11.97 8.40 -6.15
C ARG A 129 10.45 8.30 -6.26
N ARG A 130 9.72 9.27 -5.69
CA ARG A 130 8.25 9.32 -5.74
C ARG A 130 7.73 9.43 -7.19
N SER A 131 8.38 10.24 -8.03
CA SER A 131 8.03 10.40 -9.45
C SER A 131 8.34 9.17 -10.33
N LEU A 132 9.26 8.30 -9.89
CA LEU A 132 9.55 7.03 -10.57
C LEU A 132 8.56 5.94 -10.12
N LEU A 133 8.27 5.86 -8.82
CA LEU A 133 7.24 4.96 -8.27
C LEU A 133 5.85 5.26 -8.87
N LEU A 134 5.45 6.54 -8.94
CA LEU A 134 4.19 6.95 -9.55
C LEU A 134 4.13 6.62 -11.05
N ARG A 135 5.25 6.75 -11.78
CA ARG A 135 5.32 6.33 -13.21
C ARG A 135 5.21 4.81 -13.37
N ALA A 136 5.86 4.03 -12.51
CA ALA A 136 5.75 2.57 -12.52
C ALA A 136 4.33 2.09 -12.16
N TYR A 137 3.72 2.67 -11.12
CA TYR A 137 2.34 2.37 -10.72
C TYR A 137 1.34 2.76 -11.81
N ASN A 138 1.44 3.97 -12.37
CA ASN A 138 0.55 4.43 -13.44
C ASN A 138 0.69 3.59 -14.71
N ARG A 139 1.91 3.14 -15.06
CA ARG A 139 2.13 2.20 -16.17
C ARG A 139 1.43 0.86 -15.91
N LYS A 140 1.70 0.21 -14.76
CA LYS A 140 1.06 -1.06 -14.41
C LYS A 140 -0.47 -0.95 -14.40
N ARG A 141 -1.01 0.14 -13.84
CA ARG A 141 -2.45 0.42 -13.84
C ARG A 141 -3.01 0.56 -15.26
N TRP A 142 -2.25 1.16 -16.18
CA TRP A 142 -2.63 1.26 -17.60
C TRP A 142 -2.63 -0.11 -18.27
N GLU A 143 -1.56 -0.90 -18.13
CA GLU A 143 -1.44 -2.27 -18.66
C GLU A 143 -2.60 -3.16 -18.17
N GLN A 144 -2.98 -3.04 -16.89
CA GLN A 144 -4.13 -3.76 -16.32
C GLN A 144 -5.49 -3.24 -16.83
N TRP A 145 -5.64 -1.94 -17.04
CA TRP A 145 -6.88 -1.34 -17.56
C TRP A 145 -7.12 -1.69 -19.03
N GLU A 146 -6.06 -1.63 -19.84
CA GLU A 146 -6.06 -2.00 -21.26
C GLU A 146 -6.45 -3.48 -21.43
N ALA A 147 -5.83 -4.39 -20.66
CA ALA A 147 -6.20 -5.81 -20.67
C ALA A 147 -7.66 -6.08 -20.23
N LEU A 148 -8.19 -5.30 -19.28
CA LEU A 148 -9.59 -5.40 -18.85
C LEU A 148 -10.55 -4.82 -19.91
N GLN A 149 -10.18 -3.77 -20.62
CA GLN A 149 -10.96 -3.23 -21.74
C GLN A 149 -10.99 -4.24 -22.90
N ASP A 150 -9.85 -4.83 -23.24
CA ASP A 150 -9.73 -5.82 -24.31
C ASP A 150 -10.56 -7.08 -24.01
N SER A 151 -10.59 -7.51 -22.74
CA SER A 151 -11.48 -8.57 -22.26
C SER A 151 -12.97 -8.18 -22.38
N ASN A 152 -13.35 -6.97 -21.97
CA ASN A 152 -14.74 -6.49 -22.10
C ASN A 152 -15.19 -6.40 -23.57
N LEU A 153 -14.35 -5.93 -24.48
CA LEU A 153 -14.68 -5.86 -25.91
C LEU A 153 -14.94 -7.26 -26.50
N ARG A 154 -14.15 -8.26 -26.11
CA ARG A 154 -14.34 -9.67 -26.52
C ARG A 154 -15.63 -10.27 -25.94
N ILE A 155 -15.97 -9.94 -24.69
CA ILE A 155 -17.22 -10.36 -24.05
C ILE A 155 -18.41 -9.69 -24.74
N GLN A 156 -18.36 -8.38 -24.97
CA GLN A 156 -19.43 -7.62 -25.62
C GLN A 156 -19.70 -8.14 -27.03
N TYR A 157 -18.66 -8.30 -27.86
CA TYR A 157 -18.79 -8.90 -29.20
C TYR A 157 -19.48 -10.28 -29.16
N ARG A 158 -19.15 -11.12 -28.18
CA ARG A 158 -19.79 -12.45 -28.03
C ARG A 158 -21.22 -12.34 -27.50
N CYS A 159 -21.55 -11.35 -26.69
CA CYS A 159 -22.93 -11.05 -26.30
C CYS A 159 -23.76 -10.56 -27.49
N ASP A 160 -23.20 -9.70 -28.35
CA ASP A 160 -23.84 -9.21 -29.56
C ASP A 160 -24.13 -10.36 -30.54
N GLN A 161 -23.13 -11.25 -30.78
CA GLN A 161 -23.33 -12.48 -31.56
C GLN A 161 -24.45 -13.37 -31.01
N LEU A 162 -24.47 -13.62 -29.69
CA LEU A 162 -25.53 -14.41 -29.05
C LEU A 162 -26.90 -13.72 -29.13
N GLN A 163 -26.94 -12.39 -29.11
CA GLN A 163 -28.17 -11.63 -29.31
C GLN A 163 -28.67 -11.72 -30.76
N ASP A 164 -27.78 -11.73 -31.76
CA ASP A 164 -28.16 -11.93 -33.16
C ASP A 164 -28.62 -13.37 -33.45
N VAL A 165 -27.97 -14.39 -32.89
CA VAL A 165 -28.50 -15.77 -32.91
C VAL A 165 -29.87 -15.84 -32.22
N SER A 166 -30.07 -15.13 -31.10
CA SER A 166 -31.39 -15.04 -30.45
C SER A 166 -32.44 -14.29 -31.27
N ARG A 167 -32.06 -13.30 -32.08
CA ARG A 167 -32.97 -12.60 -33.02
C ARG A 167 -33.30 -13.50 -34.21
N ALA A 168 -32.34 -14.28 -34.69
CA ALA A 168 -32.52 -15.23 -35.79
C ALA A 168 -33.46 -16.38 -35.39
N SER A 169 -33.38 -16.90 -34.16
CA SER A 169 -34.22 -18.00 -33.68
C SER A 169 -35.72 -17.73 -33.74
N GLN A 170 -36.12 -16.45 -33.71
CA GLN A 170 -37.51 -15.97 -33.80
C GLN A 170 -38.07 -15.95 -35.23
N ARG A 171 -37.26 -16.24 -36.24
CA ARG A 171 -37.65 -16.35 -37.64
C ARG A 171 -37.82 -17.82 -38.02
N GLU A 172 -38.86 -18.16 -38.76
CA GLU A 172 -39.01 -19.51 -39.32
C GLU A 172 -38.16 -19.67 -40.60
N ILE A 173 -37.71 -20.89 -40.89
CA ILE A 173 -37.00 -21.23 -42.12
C ILE A 173 -37.97 -21.91 -43.09
N VAL A 174 -37.97 -21.43 -44.34
CA VAL A 174 -38.65 -22.10 -45.46
C VAL A 174 -37.67 -23.07 -46.10
N PHE A 175 -38.02 -24.35 -46.14
CA PHE A 175 -37.22 -25.40 -46.79
C PHE A 175 -37.74 -25.72 -48.19
N PRO A 176 -36.89 -26.18 -49.13
CA PRO A 176 -37.34 -26.61 -50.45
C PRO A 176 -38.36 -27.76 -50.37
N ALA A 177 -39.38 -27.71 -51.24
CA ALA A 177 -40.41 -28.74 -51.31
C ALA A 177 -39.83 -30.05 -51.86
N LEU A 178 -40.06 -31.15 -51.16
CA LEU A 178 -39.53 -32.48 -51.53
C LEU A 178 -40.25 -33.14 -52.72
N ASP A 179 -41.33 -32.53 -53.24
CA ASP A 179 -42.18 -33.12 -54.29
C ASP A 179 -41.95 -32.53 -55.68
N ALA A 180 -41.63 -33.43 -56.64
CA ALA A 180 -41.38 -33.10 -58.04
C ALA A 180 -42.54 -32.32 -58.71
N ASN A 181 -43.79 -32.56 -58.28
CA ASN A 181 -44.97 -31.87 -58.81
C ASN A 181 -45.12 -30.41 -58.30
N MET A 182 -44.33 -29.98 -57.32
CA MET A 182 -44.29 -28.59 -56.81
C MET A 182 -43.00 -27.84 -57.16
N ALA A 183 -42.14 -28.41 -58.01
CA ALA A 183 -40.84 -27.83 -58.39
C ALA A 183 -40.89 -26.48 -59.16
N MET A 184 -42.08 -25.91 -59.39
CA MET A 184 -42.26 -24.60 -60.02
C MET A 184 -41.79 -23.43 -59.13
N ASN A 185 -41.77 -23.59 -57.80
CA ASN A 185 -41.27 -22.59 -56.86
C ASN A 185 -39.93 -23.04 -56.28
N SER A 186 -38.85 -22.88 -57.05
CA SER A 186 -37.48 -23.15 -56.59
C SER A 186 -37.01 -22.04 -55.64
N PHE A 187 -37.29 -22.20 -54.34
CA PHE A 187 -36.64 -21.42 -53.29
C PHE A 187 -35.17 -21.86 -53.16
N PRO A 188 -34.22 -20.93 -52.94
CA PRO A 188 -32.82 -21.27 -52.70
C PRO A 188 -32.66 -22.10 -51.41
N GLU A 189 -31.71 -23.03 -51.39
CA GLU A 189 -31.40 -23.83 -50.20
C GLU A 189 -30.94 -22.90 -49.04
N PRO A 190 -31.55 -22.97 -47.84
CA PRO A 190 -31.09 -22.22 -46.69
C PRO A 190 -29.62 -22.53 -46.35
N GLU A 191 -28.82 -21.52 -46.02
CA GLU A 191 -27.38 -21.72 -45.79
C GLU A 191 -27.09 -22.68 -44.63
N VAL A 192 -27.95 -22.67 -43.60
CA VAL A 192 -27.91 -23.66 -42.51
C VAL A 192 -28.27 -25.07 -42.97
N LEU A 193 -29.17 -25.27 -43.95
CA LEU A 193 -29.44 -26.61 -44.50
C LEU A 193 -28.21 -27.14 -45.23
N ARG A 194 -27.57 -26.30 -46.05
CA ARG A 194 -26.31 -26.60 -46.73
C ARG A 194 -25.18 -26.94 -45.74
N GLU A 195 -24.93 -26.11 -44.74
CA GLU A 195 -23.87 -26.38 -43.75
C GLU A 195 -24.19 -27.59 -42.86
N VAL A 196 -25.46 -27.85 -42.50
CA VAL A 196 -25.85 -29.08 -41.80
C VAL A 196 -25.64 -30.31 -42.70
N ARG A 197 -25.96 -30.21 -44.00
CA ARG A 197 -25.72 -31.26 -45.01
C ARG A 197 -24.22 -31.55 -45.19
N GLU A 198 -23.36 -30.53 -45.16
CA GLU A 198 -21.90 -30.67 -45.19
C GLU A 198 -21.35 -31.36 -43.92
N VAL A 199 -21.78 -30.92 -42.72
CA VAL A 199 -21.38 -31.56 -41.44
C VAL A 199 -21.89 -33.00 -41.34
N TYR A 200 -23.08 -33.28 -41.87
CA TYR A 200 -23.63 -34.63 -42.00
C TYR A 200 -22.79 -35.50 -42.95
N ASP A 201 -22.45 -34.99 -44.14
CA ASP A 201 -21.66 -35.71 -45.15
C ASP A 201 -20.23 -36.01 -44.67
N ILE A 202 -19.57 -35.08 -43.96
CA ILE A 202 -18.28 -35.36 -43.28
C ILE A 202 -18.41 -36.57 -42.35
N ARG A 203 -19.48 -36.64 -41.56
CA ARG A 203 -19.71 -37.76 -40.63
C ARG A 203 -20.11 -39.06 -41.35
N TYR A 204 -20.89 -38.97 -42.42
CA TYR A 204 -21.24 -40.10 -43.28
C TYR A 204 -20.00 -40.70 -43.95
N LYS A 205 -19.12 -39.87 -44.54
CA LYS A 205 -17.83 -40.27 -45.13
C LYS A 205 -16.94 -40.98 -44.10
N PHE A 206 -16.85 -40.45 -42.88
CA PHE A 206 -16.14 -41.08 -41.77
C PHE A 206 -16.70 -42.48 -41.44
N PHE A 207 -18.00 -42.63 -41.22
CA PHE A 207 -18.61 -43.95 -40.96
C PHE A 207 -18.48 -44.91 -42.15
N ARG A 208 -18.60 -44.41 -43.39
CA ARG A 208 -18.39 -45.19 -44.61
C ARG A 208 -16.96 -45.71 -44.75
N SER A 209 -15.95 -44.94 -44.32
CA SER A 209 -14.57 -45.46 -44.27
C SER A 209 -14.42 -46.62 -43.28
N ILE A 210 -14.97 -46.49 -42.06
CA ILE A 210 -14.91 -47.56 -41.04
C ILE A 210 -15.59 -48.84 -41.56
N TYR A 211 -16.73 -48.70 -42.23
CA TYR A 211 -17.45 -49.83 -42.81
C TYR A 211 -16.67 -50.51 -43.96
N ALA A 212 -16.09 -49.72 -44.87
CA ALA A 212 -15.24 -50.23 -45.95
C ALA A 212 -14.00 -50.96 -45.41
N ASP A 213 -13.38 -50.44 -44.35
CA ASP A 213 -12.22 -51.05 -43.68
C ASP A 213 -12.58 -52.41 -43.05
N THR A 214 -13.76 -52.50 -42.44
CA THR A 214 -14.29 -53.71 -41.80
C THR A 214 -14.52 -54.83 -42.80
N ILE A 215 -14.92 -54.50 -44.04
CA ILE A 215 -15.08 -55.45 -45.15
C ILE A 215 -13.73 -55.79 -45.81
N SER A 216 -12.83 -54.82 -45.93
CA SER A 216 -11.57 -54.97 -46.68
C SER A 216 -10.43 -55.60 -45.88
N GLY A 217 -10.55 -55.70 -44.55
CA GLY A 217 -9.58 -56.34 -43.66
C GLY A 217 -8.21 -55.63 -43.52
N SER A 218 -8.00 -54.50 -44.19
CA SER A 218 -6.68 -53.83 -44.27
C SER A 218 -6.38 -52.91 -43.08
N VAL A 219 -5.73 -53.47 -42.07
CA VAL A 219 -5.18 -52.71 -40.93
C VAL A 219 -3.82 -52.11 -41.33
N LEU A 220 -3.85 -50.90 -41.90
CA LEU A 220 -2.66 -50.09 -42.18
C LEU A 220 -2.32 -49.20 -40.96
N PRO A 221 -1.04 -49.07 -40.57
CA PRO A 221 -0.62 -48.18 -39.49
C PRO A 221 -0.83 -46.69 -39.87
N GLY A 222 -1.07 -45.84 -38.86
CA GLY A 222 -1.40 -44.40 -39.03
C GLY A 222 -2.86 -44.11 -39.38
N ARG A 223 -3.70 -45.13 -39.53
CA ARG A 223 -5.12 -44.97 -39.90
C ARG A 223 -5.99 -44.41 -38.78
N ASP A 224 -5.59 -44.60 -37.52
CA ASP A 224 -6.32 -44.07 -36.37
C ASP A 224 -6.03 -42.58 -36.13
N ASP A 225 -4.86 -42.08 -36.51
CA ASP A 225 -4.57 -40.63 -36.54
C ASP A 225 -5.45 -39.91 -37.57
N LEU A 226 -5.64 -40.51 -38.75
CA LEU A 226 -6.57 -40.03 -39.77
C LEU A 226 -8.03 -40.01 -39.28
N ARG A 227 -8.44 -41.05 -38.53
CA ARG A 227 -9.78 -41.10 -37.90
C ARG A 227 -9.93 -40.03 -36.81
N LEU A 228 -8.90 -39.81 -36.00
CA LEU A 228 -8.88 -38.78 -34.96
C LEU A 228 -8.95 -37.36 -35.56
N MET A 229 -8.18 -37.09 -36.62
CA MET A 229 -8.24 -35.82 -37.35
C MET A 229 -9.61 -35.58 -38.00
N ALA A 230 -10.19 -36.60 -38.65
CA ALA A 230 -11.55 -36.50 -39.21
C ALA A 230 -12.62 -36.26 -38.12
N HIS A 231 -12.43 -36.82 -36.92
CA HIS A 231 -13.30 -36.57 -35.77
C HIS A 231 -13.18 -35.13 -35.25
N HIS A 232 -11.95 -34.61 -35.13
CA HIS A 232 -11.72 -33.21 -34.75
C HIS A 232 -12.23 -32.22 -35.80
N GLN A 233 -12.08 -32.51 -37.09
CA GLN A 233 -12.66 -31.69 -38.17
C GLN A 233 -14.19 -31.63 -38.06
N TRP A 234 -14.84 -32.78 -37.88
CA TRP A 234 -16.29 -32.83 -37.69
C TRP A 234 -16.76 -32.07 -36.45
N LEU A 235 -16.03 -32.15 -35.34
CA LEU A 235 -16.31 -31.36 -34.13
C LEU A 235 -16.13 -29.85 -34.40
N SER A 236 -15.07 -29.44 -35.10
CA SER A 236 -14.78 -28.04 -35.42
C SER A 236 -15.84 -27.39 -36.30
N GLU A 237 -16.26 -28.06 -37.39
CA GLU A 237 -17.35 -27.56 -38.23
C GLU A 237 -18.70 -27.59 -37.49
N GLY A 238 -18.91 -28.58 -36.61
CA GLY A 238 -20.02 -28.59 -35.67
C GLY A 238 -20.02 -27.36 -34.75
N GLU A 239 -18.92 -27.05 -34.08
CA GLU A 239 -18.78 -25.89 -33.20
C GLU A 239 -19.05 -24.56 -33.93
N LYS A 240 -18.54 -24.41 -35.17
CA LYS A 240 -18.86 -23.28 -36.07
C LYS A 240 -20.36 -23.20 -36.35
N LEU A 241 -21.01 -24.31 -36.66
CA LEU A 241 -22.43 -24.37 -36.97
C LEU A 241 -23.31 -24.04 -35.75
N TRP A 242 -23.03 -24.64 -34.58
CA TRP A 242 -23.72 -24.36 -33.31
C TRP A 242 -23.51 -22.94 -32.77
N SER A 243 -22.46 -22.24 -33.19
CA SER A 243 -22.19 -20.84 -32.80
C SER A 243 -22.70 -19.81 -33.82
N SER A 244 -22.93 -20.21 -35.07
CA SER A 244 -23.44 -19.34 -36.13
C SER A 244 -24.97 -19.38 -36.27
N TYR A 245 -25.60 -20.53 -35.96
CA TYR A 245 -27.03 -20.74 -36.20
C TYR A 245 -27.81 -21.12 -34.93
N PRO A 246 -29.10 -20.73 -34.82
CA PRO A 246 -29.96 -21.09 -33.69
C PRO A 246 -30.28 -22.59 -33.62
N PRO A 247 -30.43 -23.20 -32.42
CA PRO A 247 -30.70 -24.63 -32.29
C PRO A 247 -31.96 -25.13 -33.01
N ASN A 248 -33.05 -24.33 -33.06
CA ASN A 248 -34.26 -24.71 -33.80
C ASN A 248 -34.03 -24.77 -35.32
N HIS A 249 -33.23 -23.86 -35.88
CA HIS A 249 -32.88 -23.86 -37.30
C HIS A 249 -32.06 -25.09 -37.68
N ILE A 250 -31.15 -25.50 -36.81
CA ILE A 250 -30.31 -26.70 -36.97
C ILE A 250 -31.19 -27.96 -36.89
N VAL A 251 -32.11 -28.03 -35.91
CA VAL A 251 -33.03 -29.17 -35.76
C VAL A 251 -33.96 -29.30 -36.96
N SER A 252 -34.63 -28.24 -37.41
CA SER A 252 -35.52 -28.33 -38.58
C SER A 252 -34.78 -28.62 -39.89
N SER A 253 -33.50 -28.24 -39.99
CA SER A 253 -32.64 -28.66 -41.10
C SER A 253 -32.34 -30.16 -41.06
N LEU A 254 -32.03 -30.72 -39.88
CA LEU A 254 -31.87 -32.16 -39.71
C LEU A 254 -33.18 -32.93 -39.96
N GLU A 255 -34.32 -32.41 -39.51
CA GLU A 255 -35.64 -32.99 -39.78
C GLU A 255 -35.92 -33.06 -41.29
N HIS A 256 -35.68 -31.98 -42.03
CA HIS A 256 -35.81 -31.96 -43.50
C HIS A 256 -34.92 -33.01 -44.18
N LEU A 257 -33.63 -33.11 -43.80
CA LEU A 257 -32.72 -34.14 -44.31
C LEU A 257 -33.17 -35.58 -43.99
N THR A 258 -33.81 -35.81 -42.83
CA THR A 258 -34.39 -37.14 -42.53
C THR A 258 -35.67 -37.43 -43.33
N LEU A 259 -36.48 -36.41 -43.65
CA LEU A 259 -37.65 -36.57 -44.52
C LEU A 259 -37.22 -36.85 -45.98
N GLU A 260 -36.18 -36.17 -46.46
CA GLU A 260 -35.50 -36.44 -47.74
C GLU A 260 -35.00 -37.90 -47.78
N GLY A 261 -34.15 -38.32 -46.82
CA GLY A 261 -33.63 -39.69 -46.78
C GLY A 261 -34.70 -40.79 -46.63
N THR A 262 -35.81 -40.53 -45.92
CA THR A 262 -36.93 -41.50 -45.84
C THR A 262 -37.80 -41.54 -47.10
N ARG A 263 -37.82 -40.47 -47.91
CA ARG A 263 -38.43 -40.48 -49.25
C ARG A 263 -37.65 -41.42 -50.18
N ASP A 264 -36.34 -41.25 -50.25
CA ASP A 264 -35.46 -42.01 -51.14
C ASP A 264 -35.50 -43.51 -50.82
N LEU A 265 -35.45 -43.86 -49.53
CA LEU A 265 -35.60 -45.26 -49.08
C LEU A 265 -36.95 -45.87 -49.46
N ARG A 266 -38.06 -45.11 -49.40
CA ARG A 266 -39.38 -45.60 -49.83
C ARG A 266 -39.45 -45.78 -51.34
N GLN A 267 -38.84 -44.90 -52.13
CA GLN A 267 -38.76 -45.04 -53.59
C GLN A 267 -37.98 -46.31 -53.97
N LEU A 268 -36.80 -46.52 -53.36
CA LEU A 268 -36.02 -47.75 -53.53
C LEU A 268 -36.81 -49.00 -53.13
N GLN A 269 -37.52 -48.99 -52.00
CA GLN A 269 -38.37 -50.11 -51.57
C GLN A 269 -39.52 -50.38 -52.55
N SER A 270 -40.15 -49.35 -53.12
CA SER A 270 -41.23 -49.51 -54.09
C SER A 270 -40.77 -50.11 -55.43
N SER A 271 -39.50 -49.93 -55.80
CA SER A 271 -38.92 -50.49 -57.03
C SER A 271 -38.70 -52.01 -57.00
N LEU A 272 -38.95 -52.67 -55.86
CA LEU A 272 -38.53 -54.06 -55.59
C LEU A 272 -39.70 -55.07 -55.47
N ALA A 273 -40.95 -54.69 -55.81
CA ALA A 273 -42.13 -55.36 -55.28
C ALA A 273 -43.31 -55.62 -56.27
N ALA A 274 -43.05 -56.09 -57.49
CA ALA A 274 -44.09 -56.31 -58.52
C ALA A 274 -44.17 -57.76 -59.10
N ASP A 275 -45.41 -58.20 -59.38
CA ASP A 275 -45.89 -59.33 -60.25
C ASP A 275 -45.74 -60.83 -59.80
N PRO A 276 -46.56 -61.82 -60.32
CA PRO A 276 -48.06 -61.89 -60.35
C PRO A 276 -48.78 -63.33 -60.29
N ALA A 277 -50.14 -63.37 -60.26
CA ALA A 277 -51.13 -64.41 -60.79
C ALA A 277 -51.30 -65.87 -60.17
N GLU A 278 -52.28 -66.76 -60.52
CA GLU A 278 -53.80 -66.76 -60.53
C GLU A 278 -54.44 -68.21 -60.77
N THR A 279 -55.74 -68.39 -61.14
CA THR A 279 -56.51 -69.56 -61.76
C THR A 279 -57.51 -70.49 -60.95
N SER A 280 -58.28 -71.39 -61.63
CA SER A 280 -59.39 -72.32 -61.17
C SER A 280 -59.66 -73.51 -62.18
N CYS A 281 -60.68 -74.43 -62.23
CA CYS A 281 -62.08 -74.61 -61.70
C CYS A 281 -62.63 -76.11 -61.67
N SER A 282 -63.88 -76.44 -62.08
CA SER A 282 -64.70 -77.72 -61.86
C SER A 282 -65.19 -78.49 -63.17
N VAL A 283 -66.14 -79.47 -63.33
CA VAL A 283 -67.43 -79.97 -62.71
C VAL A 283 -67.88 -81.44 -63.15
N SER A 284 -68.68 -82.19 -62.32
CA SER A 284 -69.69 -83.33 -62.50
C SER A 284 -69.55 -84.51 -63.55
N GLU A 285 -70.45 -85.54 -63.80
CA GLU A 285 -71.82 -86.00 -63.37
C GLU A 285 -72.24 -87.49 -63.77
N ALA A 286 -73.45 -87.99 -63.36
CA ALA A 286 -74.36 -89.06 -63.95
C ALA A 286 -74.02 -90.60 -63.94
N MET A 287 -74.85 -91.58 -64.45
CA MET A 287 -76.16 -92.17 -63.96
C MET A 287 -76.61 -93.53 -64.65
N SER A 288 -77.67 -94.23 -64.15
CA SER A 288 -78.66 -95.17 -64.82
C SER A 288 -78.58 -96.75 -64.78
N ASP A 289 -79.71 -97.42 -65.13
CA ASP A 289 -80.13 -98.88 -65.09
C ASP A 289 -81.22 -99.14 -66.22
N PRO A 290 -82.18 -100.13 -66.33
CA PRO A 290 -82.55 -101.42 -65.63
C PRO A 290 -83.04 -102.62 -66.57
N ARG A 291 -83.79 -103.64 -66.01
CA ARG A 291 -84.85 -104.58 -66.58
C ARG A 291 -84.63 -106.13 -66.60
N GLU A 292 -85.45 -106.94 -65.91
CA GLU A 292 -86.68 -107.73 -66.32
C GLU A 292 -86.35 -109.10 -67.02
N THR A 293 -87.17 -110.17 -67.18
CA THR A 293 -88.65 -110.45 -67.14
C THR A 293 -89.03 -111.76 -66.36
N SER A 294 -89.80 -112.74 -66.92
CA SER A 294 -90.38 -113.96 -66.26
C SER A 294 -90.91 -115.03 -67.25
N GLU A 295 -91.00 -116.32 -66.88
CA GLU A 295 -92.13 -117.22 -67.25
C GLU A 295 -92.22 -118.49 -66.35
N ASP A 296 -93.37 -119.20 -66.36
CA ASP A 296 -93.85 -120.03 -65.23
C ASP A 296 -94.27 -121.49 -65.58
N GLN A 297 -94.52 -122.31 -64.54
CA GLN A 297 -95.39 -123.50 -64.54
C GLN A 297 -94.93 -124.92 -65.04
N GLU A 298 -93.64 -125.27 -64.92
CA GLU A 298 -93.30 -126.53 -64.19
C GLU A 298 -93.34 -126.32 -62.64
N ASN A 299 -93.77 -125.11 -62.27
CA ASN A 299 -93.73 -124.44 -61.00
C ASN A 299 -94.88 -124.87 -60.06
N SER A 300 -94.87 -126.15 -59.71
CA SER A 300 -95.54 -126.65 -58.49
C SER A 300 -94.66 -127.64 -57.71
N LYS A 301 -93.89 -128.48 -58.43
CA LYS A 301 -92.84 -129.33 -57.84
C LYS A 301 -91.43 -128.80 -58.11
N ARG A 302 -91.16 -128.28 -59.32
CA ARG A 302 -89.99 -127.39 -59.47
C ARG A 302 -90.18 -126.15 -58.62
N ALA A 303 -91.36 -125.54 -58.52
CA ALA A 303 -91.57 -124.39 -57.64
C ALA A 303 -91.18 -124.59 -56.17
N ARG A 304 -91.15 -125.80 -55.60
CA ARG A 304 -90.66 -125.96 -54.21
C ARG A 304 -89.14 -126.06 -54.13
N ALA A 305 -88.50 -126.81 -55.03
CA ALA A 305 -87.03 -126.85 -55.11
C ALA A 305 -86.44 -125.53 -55.66
N ALA A 306 -87.16 -124.87 -56.56
CA ALA A 306 -86.87 -123.56 -57.13
C ALA A 306 -87.18 -122.46 -56.11
N PHE A 307 -88.31 -122.48 -55.38
CA PHE A 307 -88.52 -121.54 -54.26
C PHE A 307 -87.48 -121.74 -53.15
N ASP A 308 -87.05 -122.96 -52.83
CA ASP A 308 -85.93 -123.16 -51.89
C ASP A 308 -84.59 -122.66 -52.46
N ALA A 309 -84.36 -122.78 -53.77
CA ALA A 309 -83.16 -122.28 -54.45
C ALA A 309 -83.18 -120.76 -54.69
N GLU A 310 -84.35 -120.18 -54.92
CA GLU A 310 -84.66 -118.75 -55.09
C GLU A 310 -84.64 -118.07 -53.74
N LEU A 311 -85.21 -118.67 -52.69
CA LEU A 311 -85.07 -118.22 -51.31
C LEU A 311 -83.60 -118.26 -50.89
N ARG A 312 -82.86 -119.34 -51.23
CA ARG A 312 -81.40 -119.37 -51.04
C ARG A 312 -80.67 -118.33 -51.88
N LEU A 313 -81.07 -118.09 -53.13
CA LEU A 313 -80.47 -117.05 -53.97
C LEU A 313 -80.79 -115.64 -53.47
N VAL A 314 -82.00 -115.37 -52.98
CA VAL A 314 -82.42 -114.09 -52.40
C VAL A 314 -81.78 -113.88 -51.03
N LEU A 315 -81.59 -114.92 -50.22
CA LEU A 315 -80.81 -114.85 -48.99
C LEU A 315 -79.32 -114.62 -49.29
N LEU A 316 -78.72 -115.37 -50.21
CA LEU A 316 -77.32 -115.21 -50.61
C LEU A 316 -77.07 -113.86 -51.30
N ARG A 317 -78.03 -113.36 -52.09
CA ARG A 317 -77.98 -112.05 -52.75
C ARG A 317 -78.22 -110.91 -51.75
N GLY A 318 -79.13 -111.07 -50.80
CA GLY A 318 -79.28 -110.16 -49.66
C GLY A 318 -78.01 -110.10 -48.80
N CYS A 319 -77.35 -111.24 -48.55
CA CYS A 319 -76.04 -111.28 -47.91
C CYS A 319 -74.95 -110.63 -48.80
N GLN A 320 -74.95 -110.86 -50.11
CA GLN A 320 -74.02 -110.25 -51.06
C GLN A 320 -74.20 -108.72 -51.10
N ASP A 321 -75.42 -108.23 -51.20
CA ASP A 321 -75.77 -106.82 -51.26
C ASP A 321 -75.48 -106.13 -49.92
N ALA A 322 -75.73 -106.79 -48.78
CA ALA A 322 -75.33 -106.32 -47.46
C ALA A 322 -73.79 -106.24 -47.32
N LEU A 323 -73.05 -107.28 -47.71
CA LEU A 323 -71.59 -107.27 -47.71
C LEU A 323 -71.01 -106.25 -48.69
N LEU A 324 -71.64 -106.01 -49.84
CA LEU A 324 -71.26 -104.95 -50.78
C LEU A 324 -71.56 -103.57 -50.23
N GLN A 325 -72.67 -103.39 -49.49
CA GLN A 325 -73.01 -102.14 -48.81
C GLN A 325 -72.02 -101.86 -47.66
N GLU A 326 -71.67 -102.86 -46.85
CA GLU A 326 -70.65 -102.78 -45.80
C GLU A 326 -69.25 -102.51 -46.39
N CYS A 327 -68.90 -103.16 -47.51
CA CYS A 327 -67.68 -102.85 -48.24
C CYS A 327 -67.67 -101.40 -48.76
N ARG A 328 -68.82 -100.86 -49.22
CA ARG A 328 -68.94 -99.46 -49.66
C ARG A 328 -68.83 -98.47 -48.49
N THR A 329 -69.46 -98.73 -47.34
CA THR A 329 -69.33 -97.85 -46.16
C THR A 329 -67.92 -97.88 -45.60
N LEU A 330 -67.28 -99.05 -45.49
CA LEU A 330 -65.88 -99.17 -45.08
C LEU A 330 -64.91 -98.50 -46.08
N GLN A 331 -65.19 -98.56 -47.39
CA GLN A 331 -64.42 -97.82 -48.40
C GLN A 331 -64.59 -96.30 -48.28
N ALA A 332 -65.80 -95.81 -47.98
CA ALA A 332 -66.07 -94.40 -47.71
C ALA A 332 -65.35 -93.93 -46.45
N GLU A 333 -65.53 -94.63 -45.31
CA GLU A 333 -64.79 -94.31 -44.08
C GLU A 333 -63.26 -94.36 -44.29
N ALA A 334 -62.76 -95.31 -45.07
CA ALA A 334 -61.34 -95.38 -45.40
C ALA A 334 -60.90 -94.24 -46.33
N ALA A 335 -61.77 -93.69 -47.18
CA ALA A 335 -61.49 -92.48 -47.95
C ALA A 335 -61.45 -91.26 -47.04
N ASP A 336 -62.45 -91.08 -46.17
CA ASP A 336 -62.55 -89.95 -45.24
C ASP A 336 -61.39 -89.94 -44.24
N ARG A 337 -61.03 -91.10 -43.66
CA ARG A 337 -59.84 -91.23 -42.80
C ARG A 337 -58.55 -90.89 -43.57
N ARG A 338 -58.44 -91.24 -44.86
CA ARG A 338 -57.29 -90.86 -45.71
C ARG A 338 -57.27 -89.36 -46.03
N GLN A 339 -58.43 -88.70 -46.18
CA GLN A 339 -58.50 -87.24 -46.32
C GLN A 339 -58.13 -86.53 -45.01
N GLY A 340 -58.66 -87.00 -43.87
CA GLY A 340 -58.32 -86.50 -42.54
C GLY A 340 -56.83 -86.61 -42.22
N MET A 341 -56.20 -87.74 -42.56
CA MET A 341 -54.74 -87.91 -42.43
C MET A 341 -53.96 -86.90 -43.28
N LYS A 342 -54.36 -86.64 -44.54
CA LYS A 342 -53.73 -85.61 -45.39
C LYS A 342 -53.90 -84.21 -44.80
N PHE A 343 -55.08 -83.88 -44.28
CA PHE A 343 -55.32 -82.58 -43.64
C PHE A 343 -54.46 -82.40 -42.38
N LEU A 344 -54.38 -83.42 -41.51
CA LEU A 344 -53.51 -83.40 -40.33
C LEU A 344 -52.03 -83.28 -40.70
N GLN A 345 -51.58 -83.96 -41.75
CA GLN A 345 -50.20 -83.85 -42.26
C GLN A 345 -49.91 -82.43 -42.79
N GLN A 346 -50.86 -81.79 -43.50
CA GLN A 346 -50.71 -80.40 -43.93
C GLN A 346 -50.66 -79.44 -42.73
N GLN A 347 -51.51 -79.63 -41.71
CA GLN A 347 -51.45 -78.83 -40.49
C GLN A 347 -50.13 -79.02 -39.74
N GLN A 348 -49.59 -80.25 -39.69
CA GLN A 348 -48.27 -80.50 -39.11
C GLN A 348 -47.15 -79.77 -39.86
N GLN A 349 -47.19 -79.76 -41.21
CA GLN A 349 -46.22 -79.00 -42.01
C GLN A 349 -46.34 -77.49 -41.76
N ASN A 350 -47.55 -76.94 -41.81
CA ASN A 350 -47.81 -75.52 -41.52
C ASN A 350 -47.25 -75.11 -40.13
N ILE A 351 -47.38 -75.99 -39.14
CA ILE A 351 -46.83 -75.78 -37.78
C ILE A 351 -45.30 -75.78 -37.80
N GLN A 352 -44.65 -76.73 -38.48
CA GLN A 352 -43.18 -76.77 -38.62
C GLN A 352 -42.63 -75.51 -39.33
N ASP A 353 -43.28 -75.09 -40.41
CA ASP A 353 -42.91 -73.89 -41.15
C ASP A 353 -43.08 -72.63 -40.28
N SER A 354 -44.11 -72.59 -39.43
CA SER A 354 -44.32 -71.51 -38.45
C SER A 354 -43.24 -71.45 -37.37
N PHE A 355 -42.74 -72.61 -36.90
CA PHE A 355 -41.61 -72.66 -35.96
C PHE A 355 -40.32 -72.15 -36.60
N LEU A 356 -40.00 -72.58 -37.82
CA LEU A 356 -38.84 -72.08 -38.58
C LEU A 356 -38.91 -70.57 -38.86
N LEU A 357 -40.12 -70.01 -39.04
CA LEU A 357 -40.33 -68.56 -39.14
C LEU A 357 -40.14 -67.86 -37.79
N LEU A 358 -40.64 -68.44 -36.69
CA LEU A 358 -40.48 -67.92 -35.33
C LEU A 358 -39.01 -67.87 -34.91
N GLU A 359 -38.22 -68.90 -35.21
CA GLU A 359 -36.77 -68.92 -34.94
C GLU A 359 -36.05 -67.78 -35.67
N LYS A 360 -36.25 -67.64 -36.99
CA LYS A 360 -35.68 -66.54 -37.79
C LYS A 360 -36.10 -65.16 -37.29
N LYS A 361 -37.34 -65.03 -36.79
CA LYS A 361 -37.82 -63.77 -36.18
C LYS A 361 -37.19 -63.51 -34.82
N GLN A 362 -36.97 -64.55 -34.01
CA GLN A 362 -36.28 -64.45 -32.73
C GLN A 362 -34.79 -64.09 -32.90
N GLU A 363 -34.12 -64.60 -33.93
CA GLU A 363 -32.76 -64.17 -34.31
C GLU A 363 -32.72 -62.68 -34.70
N GLN A 364 -33.65 -62.23 -35.56
CA GLN A 364 -33.78 -60.82 -35.93
C GLN A 364 -34.00 -59.92 -34.71
N ILE A 365 -34.86 -60.33 -33.76
CA ILE A 365 -35.09 -59.63 -32.50
C ILE A 365 -33.80 -59.59 -31.64
N GLN A 366 -33.05 -60.69 -31.52
CA GLN A 366 -31.78 -60.70 -30.78
C GLN A 366 -30.73 -59.76 -31.38
N VAL A 367 -30.61 -59.67 -32.70
CA VAL A 367 -29.71 -58.73 -33.38
C VAL A 367 -30.14 -57.30 -33.11
N LEU A 368 -31.44 -56.98 -33.20
CA LEU A 368 -31.97 -55.65 -32.90
C LEU A 368 -31.76 -55.26 -31.42
N ILE A 369 -31.91 -56.19 -30.48
CA ILE A 369 -31.63 -55.95 -29.05
C ILE A 369 -30.14 -55.62 -28.83
N LYS A 370 -29.22 -56.35 -29.48
CA LYS A 370 -27.76 -56.09 -29.42
C LYS A 370 -27.38 -54.75 -30.05
N ALA A 371 -27.95 -54.41 -31.22
CA ALA A 371 -27.73 -53.13 -31.87
C ALA A 371 -28.30 -51.95 -31.03
N THR A 372 -29.46 -52.15 -30.40
CA THR A 372 -30.09 -51.14 -29.54
C THR A 372 -29.32 -50.93 -28.23
N SER A 373 -28.81 -51.99 -27.60
CA SER A 373 -28.01 -51.87 -26.37
C SER A 373 -26.65 -51.22 -26.64
N PHE A 374 -25.99 -51.54 -27.76
CA PHE A 374 -24.79 -50.85 -28.23
C PHE A 374 -25.06 -49.37 -28.50
N SER A 375 -26.11 -49.04 -29.26
CA SER A 375 -26.49 -47.65 -29.55
C SER A 375 -26.79 -46.86 -28.28
N LYS A 376 -27.47 -47.48 -27.31
CA LYS A 376 -27.77 -46.88 -25.99
C LYS A 376 -26.51 -46.66 -25.14
N ALA A 377 -25.48 -47.51 -25.27
CA ALA A 377 -24.18 -47.30 -24.66
C ALA A 377 -23.43 -46.13 -25.33
N GLN A 378 -23.39 -46.09 -26.66
CA GLN A 378 -22.74 -45.01 -27.42
C GLN A 378 -23.40 -43.65 -27.15
N VAL A 379 -24.73 -43.55 -27.15
CA VAL A 379 -25.45 -42.30 -26.82
C VAL A 379 -25.13 -41.83 -25.40
N ARG A 380 -25.02 -42.74 -24.43
CA ARG A 380 -24.59 -42.38 -23.06
C ARG A 380 -23.14 -41.90 -23.01
N HIS A 381 -22.24 -42.51 -23.77
CA HIS A 381 -20.84 -42.10 -23.86
C HIS A 381 -20.73 -40.71 -24.48
N ASN A 382 -21.28 -40.51 -25.68
CA ASN A 382 -21.32 -39.21 -26.38
C ASN A 382 -21.97 -38.13 -25.51
N SER A 383 -23.07 -38.43 -24.80
CA SER A 383 -23.72 -37.49 -23.89
C SER A 383 -22.82 -37.08 -22.73
N GLY A 384 -21.99 -37.99 -22.21
CA GLY A 384 -20.99 -37.67 -21.18
C GLY A 384 -19.82 -36.85 -21.72
N GLU A 385 -19.39 -37.08 -22.96
CA GLU A 385 -18.36 -36.26 -23.63
C GLU A 385 -18.87 -34.84 -23.93
N VAL A 386 -20.09 -34.70 -24.45
CA VAL A 386 -20.73 -33.39 -24.66
C VAL A 386 -20.92 -32.67 -23.31
N GLN A 387 -21.31 -33.37 -22.24
CA GLN A 387 -21.42 -32.77 -20.92
C GLN A 387 -20.07 -32.24 -20.39
N LYS A 388 -18.97 -33.00 -20.56
CA LYS A 388 -17.61 -32.53 -20.23
C LYS A 388 -17.22 -31.33 -21.09
N PHE A 389 -17.41 -31.40 -22.40
CA PHE A 389 -17.10 -30.30 -23.32
C PHE A 389 -17.86 -29.02 -22.95
N VAL A 390 -19.15 -29.12 -22.63
CA VAL A 390 -19.95 -27.98 -22.14
C VAL A 390 -19.36 -27.40 -20.85
N GLN A 391 -18.94 -28.25 -19.90
CA GLN A 391 -18.34 -27.81 -18.63
C GLN A 391 -16.93 -27.23 -18.77
N GLU A 392 -16.12 -27.71 -19.72
CA GLU A 392 -14.71 -27.33 -19.90
C GLU A 392 -14.51 -26.18 -20.90
N ARG A 393 -15.41 -26.01 -21.88
CA ARG A 393 -15.23 -25.10 -23.03
C ARG A 393 -16.33 -24.05 -23.23
N LEU A 394 -17.61 -24.40 -23.01
CA LEU A 394 -18.73 -23.50 -23.31
C LEU A 394 -19.20 -22.70 -22.10
N LEU A 395 -19.26 -23.32 -20.92
CA LEU A 395 -19.39 -22.60 -19.66
C LEU A 395 -18.06 -21.86 -19.41
N LEU A 396 -18.09 -20.53 -19.58
CA LEU A 396 -17.04 -19.61 -19.10
C LEU A 396 -16.61 -20.05 -17.71
N ARG A 397 -15.38 -20.58 -17.57
CA ARG A 397 -14.92 -21.27 -16.35
C ARG A 397 -15.24 -20.40 -15.13
N PRO A 398 -16.28 -20.73 -14.33
CA PRO A 398 -16.76 -19.81 -13.30
C PRO A 398 -15.67 -19.58 -12.26
N LEU A 399 -14.87 -20.63 -12.02
CA LEU A 399 -13.68 -20.60 -11.20
C LEU A 399 -12.61 -19.62 -11.69
N GLU A 400 -12.41 -19.40 -12.99
CA GLU A 400 -11.42 -18.41 -13.49
C GLU A 400 -11.94 -16.98 -13.33
N VAL A 401 -13.20 -16.73 -13.67
CA VAL A 401 -13.82 -15.39 -13.48
C VAL A 401 -13.91 -15.06 -11.99
N VAL A 402 -14.25 -16.03 -11.14
CA VAL A 402 -14.21 -15.90 -9.69
C VAL A 402 -12.77 -15.73 -9.19
N GLN A 403 -11.78 -16.50 -9.66
CA GLN A 403 -10.39 -16.34 -9.23
C GLN A 403 -9.80 -14.99 -9.60
N GLU A 404 -10.06 -14.46 -10.80
CA GLU A 404 -9.61 -13.12 -11.17
C GLU A 404 -10.41 -12.03 -10.46
N SER A 405 -11.72 -12.21 -10.24
CA SER A 405 -12.49 -11.30 -9.37
C SER A 405 -11.98 -11.30 -7.92
N GLN A 406 -11.62 -12.47 -7.39
CA GLN A 406 -11.03 -12.65 -6.05
C GLN A 406 -9.65 -11.98 -6.00
N ARG A 407 -8.79 -12.20 -7.00
CA ARG A 407 -7.49 -11.51 -7.15
C ARG A 407 -7.65 -10.00 -7.23
N LEU A 408 -8.64 -9.50 -7.97
CA LEU A 408 -8.91 -8.06 -8.08
C LEU A 408 -9.38 -7.51 -6.74
N GLN A 409 -10.29 -8.20 -6.06
CA GLN A 409 -10.78 -7.85 -4.72
C GLN A 409 -9.66 -7.88 -3.68
N ASP A 410 -8.83 -8.92 -3.66
CA ASP A 410 -7.67 -9.07 -2.77
C ASP A 410 -6.62 -8.00 -3.06
N SER A 411 -6.38 -7.66 -4.33
CA SER A 411 -5.47 -6.57 -4.71
C SER A 411 -6.02 -5.20 -4.31
N VAL A 412 -7.33 -4.95 -4.47
CA VAL A 412 -7.98 -3.71 -4.04
C VAL A 412 -7.98 -3.60 -2.52
N MET A 413 -8.29 -4.68 -1.79
CA MET A 413 -8.22 -4.73 -0.32
C MET A 413 -6.78 -4.55 0.17
N LYS A 414 -5.79 -5.13 -0.53
CA LYS A 414 -4.38 -4.93 -0.24
C LYS A 414 -3.98 -3.47 -0.45
N ASP A 415 -4.31 -2.85 -1.58
CA ASP A 415 -4.02 -1.43 -1.82
C ASP A 415 -4.76 -0.54 -0.80
N LEU A 416 -6.02 -0.85 -0.47
CA LEU A 416 -6.79 -0.15 0.58
C LEU A 416 -6.08 -0.22 1.94
N ASN A 417 -5.54 -1.38 2.32
CA ASN A 417 -4.75 -1.56 3.55
C ASN A 417 -3.42 -0.79 3.54
N HIS A 418 -2.83 -0.52 2.36
CA HIS A 418 -1.69 0.40 2.26
C HIS A 418 -2.16 1.87 2.39
N PHE A 419 -3.33 2.22 1.86
CA PHE A 419 -3.89 3.56 2.00
C PHE A 419 -4.36 3.88 3.42
N THR A 420 -4.95 2.93 4.17
CA THR A 420 -5.33 3.14 5.58
C THR A 420 -4.12 3.27 6.51
N ALA A 421 -2.97 2.68 6.14
CA ALA A 421 -1.70 2.91 6.82
C ALA A 421 -1.09 4.30 6.55
N ILE A 422 -1.51 4.99 5.48
CA ILE A 422 -1.06 6.36 5.17
C ILE A 422 -1.94 7.36 5.92
N SER A 423 -1.40 7.89 7.02
CA SER A 423 -2.05 8.94 7.81
C SER A 423 -2.39 10.16 6.95
N LEU A 424 -3.68 10.43 6.73
CA LEU A 424 -4.22 11.47 5.84
C LEU A 424 -3.50 12.84 5.90
N PRO A 425 -3.15 13.38 7.07
CA PRO A 425 -2.42 14.65 7.18
C PRO A 425 -0.97 14.64 6.64
N THR A 426 -0.41 13.49 6.24
CA THR A 426 0.85 13.42 5.45
C THR A 426 0.64 13.75 3.97
N LEU A 427 -0.54 13.44 3.43
CA LEU A 427 -0.91 13.70 2.04
C LEU A 427 -1.41 15.13 1.87
N GLN A 428 -2.11 15.67 2.87
CA GLN A 428 -2.48 17.06 2.93
C GLN A 428 -1.23 17.93 3.07
N LYS A 429 -1.04 18.87 2.13
CA LYS A 429 0.03 19.86 2.17
C LYS A 429 -0.54 21.26 2.10
N VAL A 430 0.08 22.19 2.80
CA VAL A 430 -0.25 23.63 2.77
C VAL A 430 0.79 24.36 1.95
N THR A 431 0.36 25.26 1.08
CA THR A 431 1.25 26.10 0.26
C THR A 431 1.58 27.38 1.02
N LEU A 432 2.79 27.48 1.57
CA LEU A 432 3.26 28.72 2.19
C LEU A 432 4.02 29.56 1.16
N HIS A 433 3.63 30.84 1.04
CA HIS A 433 4.15 31.82 0.09
C HIS A 433 4.26 31.34 -1.37
N GLY A 434 3.35 30.47 -1.81
CA GLY A 434 3.22 30.00 -3.20
C GLY A 434 4.28 28.98 -3.67
N VAL A 435 5.48 28.99 -3.11
CA VAL A 435 6.64 28.19 -3.61
C VAL A 435 6.83 26.88 -2.85
N HIS A 436 6.29 26.74 -1.62
CA HIS A 436 6.57 25.56 -0.78
C HIS A 436 5.29 24.85 -0.32
N GLN A 437 5.08 23.64 -0.86
CA GLN A 437 4.09 22.68 -0.34
C GLN A 437 4.68 21.92 0.86
N ILE A 438 4.31 22.31 2.08
CA ILE A 438 4.77 21.66 3.31
C ILE A 438 3.67 20.71 3.83
N PRO A 439 3.95 19.45 4.19
CA PRO A 439 2.97 18.54 4.80
C PRO A 439 2.36 19.14 6.07
N THR A 440 1.03 19.02 6.23
CA THR A 440 0.32 19.66 7.36
C THR A 440 0.84 19.16 8.73
N GLN A 441 1.38 17.93 8.81
CA GLN A 441 2.00 17.40 10.01
C GLN A 441 3.28 18.14 10.46
N GLU A 442 4.08 18.70 9.55
CA GLU A 442 5.31 19.44 9.90
C GLU A 442 4.99 20.81 10.52
N LEU A 443 3.84 21.38 10.10
CA LEU A 443 3.25 22.62 10.62
C LEU A 443 2.44 22.41 11.92
N SER A 444 2.24 21.16 12.36
CA SER A 444 1.46 20.85 13.56
C SER A 444 2.22 21.23 14.84
N ILE A 445 1.55 21.97 15.72
CA ILE A 445 2.04 22.28 17.08
C ILE A 445 2.29 20.97 17.86
N ASN A 446 1.49 19.93 17.60
CA ASN A 446 1.60 18.60 18.22
C ASN A 446 2.58 17.65 17.48
N ARG A 447 3.47 18.13 16.61
CA ARG A 447 4.43 17.30 15.87
C ARG A 447 5.31 16.41 16.76
N LEU A 448 5.65 16.85 17.98
CA LEU A 448 6.44 16.09 18.95
C LEU A 448 5.63 15.00 19.69
N SER A 449 4.30 15.01 19.58
CA SER A 449 3.41 14.00 20.16
C SER A 449 3.13 12.84 19.20
N ASN A 450 3.48 12.98 17.92
CA ASN A 450 3.22 11.98 16.87
C ASN A 450 4.40 11.00 16.74
N PRO A 451 4.23 9.68 17.00
CA PRO A 451 5.30 8.71 16.84
C PRO A 451 5.77 8.52 15.38
N SER A 452 5.00 8.97 14.39
CA SER A 452 5.38 8.96 12.97
C SER A 452 6.31 10.11 12.57
N PHE A 453 6.58 11.08 13.46
CA PHE A 453 7.47 12.20 13.17
C PHE A 453 8.94 11.77 13.27
N HIS A 454 9.74 12.04 12.23
CA HIS A 454 11.11 11.49 12.12
C HIS A 454 12.08 11.92 13.24
N LEU A 455 11.86 13.07 13.90
CA LEU A 455 12.64 13.49 15.06
C LEU A 455 12.07 13.02 16.41
N TYR A 456 10.90 12.35 16.43
CA TYR A 456 10.27 11.86 17.67
C TYR A 456 11.20 10.99 18.53
N PRO A 457 11.98 10.03 17.99
CA PRO A 457 12.90 9.22 18.80
C PRO A 457 14.00 10.07 19.46
N ILE A 458 14.51 11.08 18.74
CA ILE A 458 15.57 11.98 19.20
C ILE A 458 15.03 12.83 20.35
N TYR A 459 13.92 13.54 20.14
CA TYR A 459 13.29 14.34 21.20
C TYR A 459 12.86 13.49 22.40
N LYS A 460 12.35 12.27 22.18
CA LYS A 460 12.00 11.35 23.26
C LYS A 460 13.21 11.03 24.15
N ALA A 461 14.33 10.65 23.56
CA ALA A 461 15.57 10.40 24.31
C ALA A 461 16.08 11.66 25.02
N LEU A 462 16.06 12.82 24.34
CA LEU A 462 16.53 14.10 24.87
C LEU A 462 15.73 14.52 26.12
N TYR A 463 14.39 14.51 26.03
CA TYR A 463 13.50 14.84 27.13
C TYR A 463 13.66 13.87 28.32
N SER A 464 13.71 12.56 28.06
CA SER A 464 13.95 11.56 29.11
C SER A 464 15.31 11.74 29.79
N SER A 465 16.37 12.11 29.06
CA SER A 465 17.71 12.34 29.64
C SER A 465 17.81 13.60 30.51
N ILE A 466 16.96 14.60 30.26
CA ILE A 466 16.92 15.89 30.97
C ILE A 466 15.87 15.91 32.10
N GLY A 467 15.00 14.89 32.16
CA GLY A 467 13.88 14.83 33.12
C GLY A 467 12.70 15.73 32.74
N LEU A 468 12.54 16.05 31.45
CA LEU A 468 11.44 16.85 30.90
C LEU A 468 10.29 15.96 30.40
N SER A 469 9.06 16.43 30.61
CA SER A 469 7.85 15.76 30.10
C SER A 469 7.56 16.13 28.65
N LEU A 470 7.24 15.16 27.80
CA LEU A 470 7.08 15.34 26.34
C LEU A 470 5.97 16.32 25.89
N TYR A 471 5.07 16.71 26.79
CA TYR A 471 4.05 17.74 26.53
C TYR A 471 4.59 19.18 26.68
N LYS A 472 5.81 19.38 27.19
CA LYS A 472 6.47 20.70 27.24
C LYS A 472 7.04 21.04 25.87
N THR A 473 6.94 22.31 25.47
CA THR A 473 7.41 22.77 24.16
C THR A 473 8.96 22.79 24.09
N PRO A 474 9.59 22.59 22.92
CA PRO A 474 11.04 22.42 22.84
C PRO A 474 11.84 23.67 23.22
N GLU A 475 11.21 24.84 23.23
CA GLU A 475 11.80 26.10 23.67
C GLU A 475 12.10 26.06 25.19
N SER A 476 11.35 25.30 25.99
CA SER A 476 11.58 25.19 27.43
C SER A 476 12.79 24.32 27.80
N ILE A 477 13.40 23.61 26.84
CA ILE A 477 14.57 22.76 27.09
C ILE A 477 15.75 23.61 27.58
N LEU A 478 16.03 24.74 26.91
CA LEU A 478 17.15 25.62 27.26
C LEU A 478 17.02 26.21 28.67
N GLN A 479 15.81 26.63 29.05
CA GLN A 479 15.53 27.17 30.38
C GLN A 479 15.75 26.09 31.46
N HIS A 480 15.12 24.92 31.31
CA HIS A 480 15.25 23.82 32.27
C HIS A 480 16.70 23.32 32.39
N VAL A 481 17.46 23.24 31.29
CA VAL A 481 18.89 22.90 31.32
C VAL A 481 19.71 23.97 32.06
N ALA A 482 19.37 25.25 31.94
CA ALA A 482 20.01 26.31 32.71
C ALA A 482 19.70 26.20 34.21
N ASP A 483 18.45 25.89 34.60
CA ASP A 483 18.05 25.70 36.00
C ASP A 483 18.66 24.44 36.62
N VAL A 484 18.77 23.34 35.88
CA VAL A 484 19.51 22.13 36.29
C VAL A 484 21.00 22.43 36.44
N LYS A 485 21.60 23.20 35.52
CA LYS A 485 23.01 23.63 35.60
C LYS A 485 23.25 24.52 36.83
N LYS A 486 22.31 25.41 37.17
CA LYS A 486 22.34 26.25 38.37
C LYS A 486 22.30 25.41 39.66
N HIS A 487 21.41 24.42 39.74
CA HIS A 487 21.38 23.48 40.87
C HIS A 487 22.67 22.65 40.97
N LEU A 488 23.20 22.16 39.86
CA LEU A 488 24.43 21.39 39.81
C LEU A 488 25.65 22.21 40.29
N LEU A 489 25.73 23.50 39.94
CA LEU A 489 26.76 24.41 40.45
C LEU A 489 26.62 24.66 41.95
N PHE A 490 25.39 24.87 42.46
CA PHE A 490 25.12 25.02 43.89
C PHE A 490 25.52 23.76 44.70
N LEU A 491 25.13 22.57 44.22
CA LEU A 491 25.49 21.29 44.85
C LEU A 491 27.01 21.04 44.83
N ARG A 492 27.71 21.40 43.75
CA ARG A 492 29.18 21.37 43.70
C ARG A 492 29.82 22.32 44.71
N ALA A 493 29.28 23.52 44.90
CA ALA A 493 29.76 24.46 45.91
C ALA A 493 29.55 23.91 47.34
N GLN A 494 28.37 23.34 47.64
CA GLN A 494 28.11 22.68 48.93
C GLN A 494 29.04 21.49 49.17
N LEU A 495 29.26 20.61 48.18
CA LEU A 495 30.18 19.48 48.28
C LEU A 495 31.62 19.94 48.51
N CYS A 496 32.08 20.99 47.82
CA CYS A 496 33.41 21.55 48.01
C CYS A 496 33.55 22.14 49.43
N SER A 497 32.58 22.91 49.90
CA SER A 497 32.57 23.46 51.27
C SER A 497 32.54 22.38 52.34
N ARG A 498 31.76 21.30 52.15
CA ARG A 498 31.73 20.15 53.07
C ARG A 498 33.05 19.37 53.07
N SER A 499 33.65 19.14 51.90
CA SER A 499 34.97 18.51 51.78
C SER A 499 36.07 19.34 52.43
N GLN A 500 36.04 20.67 52.29
CA GLN A 500 36.97 21.57 52.98
C GLN A 500 36.77 21.53 54.51
N ALA A 501 35.52 21.48 54.99
CA ALA A 501 35.22 21.39 56.41
C ALA A 501 35.69 20.04 57.02
N THR A 502 35.39 18.90 56.38
CA THR A 502 35.86 17.60 56.85
C THR A 502 37.39 17.48 56.77
N ASN A 503 38.02 18.03 55.73
CA ASN A 503 39.49 18.06 55.64
C ASN A 503 40.13 18.95 56.72
N LYS A 504 39.51 20.06 57.12
CA LYS A 504 39.96 20.87 58.28
C LYS A 504 39.86 20.07 59.58
N ILE A 505 38.73 19.43 59.84
CA ILE A 505 38.51 18.60 61.04
C ILE A 505 39.51 17.43 61.07
N HIS A 506 39.67 16.69 59.97
CA HIS A 506 40.66 15.62 59.86
C HIS A 506 42.11 16.09 60.02
N LYS A 507 42.43 17.33 59.62
CA LYS A 507 43.75 17.92 59.82
C LYS A 507 43.96 18.25 61.30
N GLN A 508 43.03 18.97 61.94
CA GLN A 508 43.09 19.30 63.37
C GLN A 508 43.18 18.04 64.24
N LEU A 509 42.40 17.01 63.93
CA LEU A 509 42.42 15.72 64.63
C LEU A 509 43.75 14.94 64.48
N ARG A 510 44.56 15.21 63.44
CA ARG A 510 45.92 14.67 63.29
C ARG A 510 46.98 15.53 63.99
N GLU A 511 46.74 16.83 64.11
CA GLU A 511 47.66 17.79 64.74
C GLU A 511 47.50 17.81 66.28
N SER A 512 46.36 17.35 66.80
CA SER A 512 46.13 17.12 68.23
C SER A 512 46.64 15.76 68.68
N GLN A 513 47.69 15.73 69.51
CA GLN A 513 48.00 14.56 70.35
C GLN A 513 46.83 14.31 71.31
N THR A 514 46.53 13.03 71.58
CA THR A 514 45.30 12.52 72.24
C THR A 514 44.74 13.47 73.32
N PRO A 515 43.75 14.32 72.98
CA PRO A 515 43.20 15.30 73.91
C PRO A 515 42.27 14.62 74.91
N ASP A 516 42.25 15.13 76.13
CA ASP A 516 41.29 14.69 77.16
C ASP A 516 39.85 15.02 76.73
N ILE A 517 38.89 14.20 77.14
CA ILE A 517 37.48 14.30 76.76
C ILE A 517 36.92 15.68 77.14
N ASN A 518 37.33 16.23 78.29
CA ASN A 518 36.93 17.57 78.71
C ASN A 518 37.45 18.64 77.72
N THR A 519 38.72 18.57 77.32
CA THR A 519 39.30 19.52 76.35
C THR A 519 38.67 19.43 74.95
N LEU A 520 38.16 18.25 74.56
CA LEU A 520 37.34 18.11 73.34
C LEU A 520 35.95 18.72 73.49
N LEU A 521 35.31 18.57 74.65
CA LEU A 521 34.02 19.20 74.96
C LEU A 521 34.13 20.73 75.04
N ASP A 522 35.24 21.26 75.57
CA ASP A 522 35.54 22.69 75.59
C ASP A 522 35.84 23.25 74.19
N LEU A 523 36.59 22.53 73.36
CA LEU A 523 36.79 22.89 71.95
C LEU A 523 35.48 22.87 71.15
N LEU A 524 34.61 21.88 71.40
CA LEU A 524 33.28 21.80 70.79
C LEU A 524 32.38 22.94 71.27
N SER A 525 32.33 23.24 72.58
CA SER A 525 31.48 24.30 73.13
C SER A 525 31.96 25.68 72.66
N ALA A 526 33.27 25.94 72.63
CA ALA A 526 33.84 27.16 72.07
C ALA A 526 33.56 27.31 70.57
N HIS A 527 33.66 26.22 69.78
CA HIS A 527 33.31 26.24 68.36
C HIS A 527 31.80 26.45 68.13
N TYR A 528 30.92 25.85 68.94
CA TYR A 528 29.47 26.10 68.87
C TYR A 528 29.10 27.52 69.28
N ALA A 529 29.74 28.09 70.32
CA ALA A 529 29.59 29.50 70.67
C ALA A 529 30.02 30.40 69.50
N GLN A 530 31.22 30.19 68.97
CA GLN A 530 31.74 30.96 67.83
C GLN A 530 30.85 30.84 66.57
N GLN A 531 30.26 29.67 66.30
CA GLN A 531 29.28 29.53 65.22
C GLN A 531 27.97 30.26 65.53
N THR A 532 27.50 30.22 66.78
CA THR A 532 26.28 30.94 67.20
C THR A 532 26.46 32.45 67.00
N ASP A 533 27.57 33.02 67.48
CA ASP A 533 27.92 34.43 67.31
C ASP A 533 28.03 34.85 65.84
N GLN A 534 28.49 33.96 64.96
CA GLN A 534 28.64 34.24 63.53
C GLN A 534 27.38 34.00 62.69
N LEU A 535 26.44 33.16 63.16
CA LEU A 535 25.25 32.74 62.41
C LEU A 535 24.00 33.48 62.85
N VAL A 536 23.83 33.77 64.15
CA VAL A 536 22.64 34.48 64.67
C VAL A 536 22.48 35.86 64.02
N PRO A 537 23.50 36.73 63.90
CA PRO A 537 23.35 38.03 63.23
C PRO A 537 23.01 37.91 61.74
N LYS A 538 23.53 36.89 61.06
CA LYS A 538 23.25 36.64 59.64
C LYS A 538 21.83 36.11 59.44
N LEU A 539 21.35 35.25 60.33
CA LEU A 539 19.96 34.79 60.32
C LEU A 539 18.99 35.93 60.63
N GLN A 540 19.30 36.81 61.59
CA GLN A 540 18.52 38.03 61.86
C GLN A 540 18.47 38.94 60.63
N GLN A 541 19.62 39.21 59.99
CA GLN A 541 19.68 40.01 58.76
C GLN A 541 18.85 39.39 57.61
N ILE A 542 18.87 38.07 57.45
CA ILE A 542 18.05 37.37 56.45
C ILE A 542 16.56 37.44 56.81
N ILE A 543 16.19 37.31 58.09
CA ILE A 543 14.80 37.44 58.55
C ILE A 543 14.27 38.85 58.25
N GLU A 544 15.03 39.91 58.53
CA GLU A 544 14.66 41.28 58.15
C GLU A 544 14.49 41.44 56.64
N GLN A 545 15.39 40.88 55.83
CA GLN A 545 15.30 40.93 54.36
C GLN A 545 14.05 40.19 53.86
N CYS A 546 13.74 39.02 54.43
CA CYS A 546 12.52 38.29 54.14
C CYS A 546 11.27 39.10 54.51
N GLN A 547 11.22 39.72 55.70
CA GLN A 547 10.11 40.58 56.13
C GLN A 547 9.90 41.76 55.17
N LYS A 548 10.96 42.51 54.85
CA LYS A 548 10.92 43.63 53.88
C LYS A 548 10.45 43.17 52.49
N SER A 549 10.88 41.98 52.04
CA SER A 549 10.42 41.41 50.77
C SER A 549 8.95 40.96 50.80
N GLN A 550 8.44 40.52 51.97
CA GLN A 550 7.06 40.13 52.17
C GLN A 550 6.12 41.35 52.24
N GLU A 551 6.61 42.48 52.76
CA GLU A 551 5.91 43.77 52.74
C GLU A 551 5.80 44.29 51.30
N TYR A 552 6.90 44.38 50.57
CA TYR A 552 6.90 44.73 49.15
C TYR A 552 6.04 43.78 48.29
N GLY A 553 5.99 42.49 48.64
CA GLY A 553 5.10 41.52 48.01
C GLY A 553 3.60 41.86 48.14
N LYS A 554 3.19 42.53 49.21
CA LYS A 554 1.81 43.03 49.37
C LYS A 554 1.53 44.22 48.45
N GLU A 555 2.50 45.13 48.32
CA GLU A 555 2.40 46.29 47.41
C GLU A 555 2.28 45.84 45.95
N VAL A 556 3.11 44.88 45.54
CA VAL A 556 3.03 44.28 44.19
C VAL A 556 1.70 43.55 43.98
N GLN A 557 1.20 42.80 44.97
CA GLN A 557 -0.11 42.14 44.87
C GLN A 557 -1.26 43.16 44.77
N ALA A 558 -1.20 44.29 45.49
CA ALA A 558 -2.17 45.37 45.37
C ALA A 558 -2.13 45.97 43.95
N ALA A 559 -0.96 46.34 43.44
CA ALA A 559 -0.81 46.90 42.09
C ALA A 559 -1.26 45.94 40.97
N VAL A 560 -1.09 44.62 41.16
CA VAL A 560 -1.61 43.60 40.24
C VAL A 560 -3.14 43.50 40.31
N ASN A 561 -3.73 43.59 41.50
CA ASN A 561 -5.19 43.62 41.67
C ASN A 561 -5.79 44.90 41.05
N ASP A 562 -5.21 46.07 41.31
CA ASP A 562 -5.62 47.36 40.75
C ASP A 562 -5.59 47.33 39.21
N TRP A 563 -4.53 46.75 38.63
CA TRP A 563 -4.40 46.57 37.18
C TRP A 563 -5.42 45.58 36.61
N TRP A 564 -5.83 44.56 37.38
CA TRP A 564 -6.82 43.57 36.96
C TRP A 564 -8.26 44.11 37.03
N GLU A 565 -8.59 44.91 38.05
CA GLU A 565 -9.91 45.53 38.19
C GLU A 565 -10.11 46.73 37.25
N GLN A 566 -9.08 47.58 37.07
CA GLN A 566 -9.14 48.72 36.14
C GLN A 566 -7.85 48.85 35.31
N PRO A 567 -7.66 47.96 34.31
CA PRO A 567 -6.53 48.08 33.38
C PRO A 567 -6.55 49.46 32.69
N ALA A 568 -5.35 50.03 32.51
CA ALA A 568 -5.13 51.37 31.99
C ALA A 568 -5.64 52.56 32.84
N GLN A 569 -6.13 52.37 34.08
CA GLN A 569 -6.55 53.50 34.93
C GLN A 569 -5.42 54.52 35.20
N GLN A 570 -4.17 54.04 35.29
CA GLN A 570 -2.95 54.85 35.41
C GLN A 570 -2.10 54.81 34.12
N CYS A 571 -2.72 54.81 32.94
CA CYS A 571 -1.98 54.98 31.69
C CYS A 571 -1.21 56.32 31.66
N LEU A 572 -0.02 56.30 31.04
CA LEU A 572 0.97 57.37 31.08
C LEU A 572 0.35 58.76 30.80
N PRO A 573 0.41 59.74 31.72
CA PRO A 573 -0.31 61.02 31.59
C PRO A 573 0.03 61.86 30.36
N TRP A 574 1.19 61.60 29.74
CA TRP A 574 1.69 62.31 28.56
C TRP A 574 1.30 61.66 27.21
N GLU A 575 0.77 60.44 27.21
CA GLU A 575 0.43 59.73 25.96
C GLU A 575 -0.88 60.28 25.37
N GLN A 576 -0.81 60.81 24.14
CA GLN A 576 -1.94 61.46 23.47
C GLN A 576 -2.42 60.70 22.25
N ARG A 577 -3.74 60.48 22.14
CA ARG A 577 -4.38 59.88 20.96
C ARG A 577 -5.44 60.85 20.43
N GLY A 578 -5.22 61.36 19.23
CA GLY A 578 -6.05 62.42 18.64
C GLY A 578 -5.87 63.79 19.31
N GLY A 579 -4.68 64.09 19.84
CA GLY A 579 -4.38 65.35 20.53
C GLY A 579 -5.03 65.49 21.92
N GLN A 580 -5.52 64.39 22.50
CA GLN A 580 -6.12 64.37 23.84
C GLN A 580 -5.56 63.20 24.67
N THR A 581 -5.38 63.43 25.97
CA THR A 581 -4.94 62.41 26.94
C THR A 581 -6.09 61.51 27.36
N LEU A 582 -5.80 60.39 28.01
CA LEU A 582 -6.85 59.46 28.49
C LEU A 582 -7.81 60.12 29.49
N GLN A 583 -7.33 61.02 30.36
CA GLN A 583 -8.18 61.80 31.27
C GLN A 583 -9.15 62.70 30.49
N GLN A 584 -8.65 63.48 29.53
CA GLN A 584 -9.49 64.37 28.71
C GLN A 584 -10.55 63.59 27.90
N TRP A 585 -10.21 62.40 27.41
CA TRP A 585 -11.17 61.48 26.78
C TRP A 585 -12.22 60.96 27.77
N ARG A 586 -11.81 60.59 29.00
CA ARG A 586 -12.71 60.14 30.08
C ARG A 586 -13.65 61.25 30.55
N ASP A 587 -13.18 62.50 30.60
CA ASP A 587 -13.99 63.66 30.93
C ASP A 587 -15.01 63.96 29.82
N ARG A 588 -14.58 63.99 28.55
CA ARG A 588 -15.49 64.13 27.39
C ARG A 588 -16.53 63.02 27.35
N TRP A 589 -16.13 61.77 27.64
CA TRP A 589 -17.06 60.64 27.73
C TRP A 589 -18.06 60.81 28.89
N THR A 590 -17.62 61.27 30.05
CA THR A 590 -18.49 61.51 31.21
C THR A 590 -19.48 62.65 30.95
N VAL A 591 -19.05 63.72 30.27
CA VAL A 591 -19.95 64.79 29.80
C VAL A 591 -20.94 64.25 28.76
N ALA A 592 -20.50 63.44 27.79
CA ALA A 592 -21.38 62.84 26.79
C ALA A 592 -22.39 61.85 27.40
N VAL A 593 -21.97 61.00 28.34
CA VAL A 593 -22.84 60.06 29.06
C VAL A 593 -23.85 60.80 29.92
N THR A 594 -23.45 61.84 30.67
CA THR A 594 -24.43 62.61 31.46
C THR A 594 -25.35 63.46 30.58
N ALA A 595 -24.92 63.88 29.37
CA ALA A 595 -25.82 64.50 28.38
C ALA A 595 -26.84 63.49 27.83
N LEU A 596 -26.38 62.28 27.47
CA LEU A 596 -27.25 61.18 27.04
C LEU A 596 -28.23 60.75 28.12
N GLN A 597 -27.80 60.65 29.38
CA GLN A 597 -28.66 60.32 30.53
C GLN A 597 -29.72 61.39 30.79
N ARG A 598 -29.40 62.68 30.63
CA ARG A 598 -30.40 63.76 30.67
C ARG A 598 -31.38 63.68 29.49
N ALA A 599 -30.90 63.32 28.30
CA ALA A 599 -31.76 63.14 27.12
C ALA A 599 -32.67 61.90 27.20
N SER A 600 -32.22 60.80 27.80
CA SER A 600 -33.04 59.60 28.03
C SER A 600 -33.98 59.76 29.22
N GLY A 601 -33.56 60.49 30.27
CA GLY A 601 -34.40 60.84 31.42
C GLY A 601 -35.52 61.84 31.08
N GLY A 602 -35.48 62.46 29.90
CA GLY A 602 -36.55 63.31 29.37
C GLY A 602 -37.66 62.56 28.61
N ARG A 603 -37.78 61.23 28.77
CA ARG A 603 -38.85 60.41 28.17
C ARG A 603 -39.51 59.48 29.19
N SER A 604 -40.25 60.09 30.11
CA SER A 604 -41.34 59.49 30.88
C SER A 604 -42.52 60.46 30.87
#